data_AF-A0A7W0G466-F1
#
_entry.id   AF-A0A7W0G466-F1
#
_cell.length_a   1.000
_cell.length_b   1.000
_cell.length_c   1.000
_cell.angle_alpha   90.00
_cell.angle_beta   90.00
_cell.angle_gamma   90.00
#
_symmetry.space_group_name_H-M   'P 1'
#
loop_
_entity.id
_entity.type
_entity.pdbx_description
1 polymer ?
#
loop_
_entity_poly.entity_id
_entity_poly.type
_entity_poly.pdbx_seq_one_letter_code
_entity_poly.pdbx_strand_id
1 'polypeptide(L)'
;IYLLPLPSSPPTNINIGMLGGSEVVNAKAADAWLTVDLRSTSNEVIADLEKKIAAIVKEEAEREKMTAKTELISSTPAAQIPGHRESTLVKTAEAVHYAMGFQPSITVTGSNNSNVALLAGISAISTGTAPCGDSHALTEFCEIEPIYKGIKKIILLGVAAAQM
;
A
#
# COMPACT_ATOMS: atom_id res chain seq x y z
N ILE A 1 -9.54 -13.56 11.54
CA ILE A 1 -8.57 -12.73 10.78
C ILE A 1 -8.22 -11.44 11.53
N TYR A 2 -9.15 -10.51 11.80
CA TYR A 2 -8.83 -9.25 12.48
C TYR A 2 -8.27 -9.37 13.92
N LEU A 3 -8.38 -10.55 14.55
CA LEU A 3 -7.73 -10.84 15.83
C LEU A 3 -6.24 -11.19 15.69
N LEU A 4 -5.71 -11.30 14.47
CA LEU A 4 -4.28 -11.52 14.26
C LEU A 4 -3.48 -10.31 14.74
N PRO A 5 -2.46 -10.50 15.59
CA PRO A 5 -1.60 -9.39 16.01
C PRO A 5 -0.79 -8.90 14.81
N LEU A 6 -0.93 -7.62 14.48
CA LEU A 6 -0.17 -6.98 13.40
C LEU A 6 1.02 -6.20 13.98
N PRO A 7 2.23 -6.37 13.44
CA PRO A 7 3.35 -5.57 13.88
C PRO A 7 3.16 -4.11 13.46
N SER A 8 3.51 -3.18 14.35
CA SER A 8 3.62 -1.76 14.03
C SER A 8 4.94 -1.42 13.32
N SER A 9 5.96 -2.26 13.52
CA SER A 9 7.24 -2.19 12.82
C SER A 9 7.69 -3.62 12.46
N PRO A 10 7.75 -4.00 11.18
CA PRO A 10 7.44 -3.18 10.01
C PRO A 10 5.94 -2.79 9.93
N PRO A 11 5.59 -1.59 9.41
CA PRO A 11 4.20 -1.18 9.22
C PRO A 11 3.41 -2.23 8.44
N THR A 12 2.30 -2.69 9.03
CA THR A 12 1.50 -3.77 8.49
C THR A 12 0.02 -3.47 8.68
N ASN A 13 -0.78 -3.71 7.63
CA ASN A 13 -2.21 -3.45 7.61
C ASN A 13 -2.95 -4.64 6.98
N ILE A 14 -4.14 -4.92 7.49
CA ILE A 14 -5.08 -5.89 6.91
C ILE A 14 -6.43 -5.20 6.77
N ASN A 15 -7.08 -5.40 5.63
CA ASN A 15 -8.44 -4.95 5.38
C ASN A 15 -9.28 -6.06 4.74
N ILE A 16 -10.47 -6.29 5.28
CA ILE A 16 -11.54 -7.06 4.65
C ILE A 16 -12.48 -6.04 4.01
N GLY A 17 -12.24 -5.73 2.74
CA GLY A 17 -12.93 -4.65 2.04
C GLY A 17 -14.29 -5.04 1.48
N MET A 18 -14.50 -6.33 1.21
CA MET A 18 -15.73 -6.85 0.63
C MET A 18 -16.06 -8.19 1.28
N LEU A 19 -17.36 -8.44 1.49
CA LEU A 19 -17.89 -9.72 1.95
C LEU A 19 -19.30 -9.90 1.40
N GLY A 20 -19.71 -11.15 1.22
CA GLY A 20 -21.04 -11.47 0.72
C GLY A 20 -21.41 -12.92 0.94
N GLY A 21 -22.69 -13.23 0.75
CA GLY A 21 -23.25 -14.57 0.84
C GLY A 21 -24.78 -14.51 0.86
N SER A 22 -25.42 -15.44 0.15
CA SER A 22 -26.87 -15.42 -0.16
C SER A 22 -27.36 -14.17 -0.90
N GLU A 23 -28.25 -14.36 -1.87
CA GLU A 23 -28.95 -13.26 -2.56
C GLU A 23 -30.41 -13.13 -2.12
N VAL A 24 -30.87 -14.00 -1.20
CA VAL A 24 -32.27 -14.10 -0.78
C VAL A 24 -32.39 -13.96 0.74
N VAL A 25 -33.19 -12.99 1.18
CA VAL A 25 -33.30 -12.57 2.60
C VAL A 25 -33.77 -13.67 3.57
N ASN A 26 -34.54 -14.65 3.10
CA ASN A 26 -35.06 -15.76 3.91
C ASN A 26 -34.37 -17.09 3.63
N ALA A 27 -33.34 -17.12 2.77
CA ALA A 27 -32.55 -18.32 2.52
C ALA A 27 -31.38 -18.41 3.49
N LYS A 28 -31.08 -19.63 3.95
CA LYS A 28 -29.78 -19.92 4.56
C LYS A 28 -28.74 -19.88 3.44
N ALA A 29 -27.69 -19.09 3.60
CA ALA A 29 -26.62 -18.98 2.62
C ALA A 29 -25.98 -20.37 2.38
N ALA A 30 -25.88 -20.78 1.11
CA ALA A 30 -25.16 -22.00 0.72
C ALA A 30 -23.65 -21.78 0.64
N ASP A 31 -23.24 -20.54 0.40
CA ASP A 31 -21.85 -20.09 0.32
C ASP A 31 -21.71 -18.65 0.87
N ALA A 32 -20.46 -18.28 1.12
CA ALA A 32 -20.06 -16.91 1.46
C ALA A 32 -18.64 -16.66 0.95
N TRP A 33 -18.29 -15.40 0.77
CA TRP A 33 -16.97 -14.97 0.33
C TRP A 33 -16.57 -13.67 1.02
N LEU A 34 -15.26 -13.43 1.06
CA LEU A 34 -14.66 -12.18 1.54
C LEU A 34 -13.36 -11.89 0.79
N THR A 35 -12.96 -10.63 0.71
CA THR A 35 -11.63 -10.23 0.22
C THR A 35 -10.70 -9.94 1.40
N VAL A 36 -9.40 -10.15 1.21
CA VAL A 36 -8.37 -9.76 2.19
C VAL A 36 -7.29 -8.96 1.45
N ASP A 37 -7.14 -7.69 1.79
CA ASP A 37 -6.01 -6.85 1.41
C ASP A 37 -5.01 -6.86 2.55
N LEU A 38 -3.83 -7.45 2.31
CA LEU A 38 -2.74 -7.55 3.27
C LEU A 38 -1.55 -6.75 2.73
N ARG A 39 -1.06 -5.80 3.53
CA ARG A 39 0.09 -4.97 3.18
C ARG A 39 1.09 -4.95 4.32
N SER A 40 2.36 -5.15 4.01
CA SER A 40 3.47 -4.87 4.92
C SER A 40 4.64 -4.33 4.13
N THR A 41 5.57 -3.70 4.84
CA THR A 41 6.88 -3.36 4.27
C THR A 41 7.91 -4.50 4.37
N SER A 42 7.51 -5.68 4.86
CA SER A 42 8.34 -6.90 4.90
C SER A 42 7.62 -8.04 4.19
N ASN A 43 8.32 -8.67 3.24
CA ASN A 43 7.81 -9.84 2.52
C ASN A 43 7.68 -11.06 3.44
N GLU A 44 8.55 -11.16 4.46
CA GLU A 44 8.50 -12.21 5.47
C GLU A 44 7.23 -12.12 6.32
N VAL A 45 6.87 -10.90 6.74
CA VAL A 45 5.62 -10.65 7.48
C VAL A 45 4.39 -10.93 6.63
N ILE A 46 4.40 -10.56 5.34
CA ILE A 46 3.33 -10.90 4.40
C ILE A 46 3.17 -12.43 4.34
N ALA A 47 4.25 -13.16 4.05
CA ALA A 47 4.20 -14.61 3.90
C ALA A 47 3.76 -15.34 5.19
N ASP A 48 4.14 -14.83 6.37
CA ASP A 48 3.68 -15.37 7.66
C ASP A 48 2.18 -15.12 7.88
N LEU A 49 1.71 -13.90 7.63
CA LEU A 49 0.29 -13.56 7.78
C LEU A 49 -0.59 -14.29 6.76
N GLU A 50 -0.15 -14.47 5.52
CA GLU A 50 -0.85 -15.29 4.52
C GLU A 50 -1.05 -16.73 5.01
N LYS A 51 -0.01 -17.36 5.57
CA LYS A 51 -0.11 -18.71 6.15
C LYS A 51 -1.09 -18.77 7.30
N LYS A 52 -1.06 -17.77 8.20
CA LYS A 52 -1.97 -17.69 9.35
C LYS A 52 -3.42 -17.46 8.91
N ILE A 53 -3.65 -16.60 7.92
CA ILE A 53 -4.98 -16.37 7.35
C ILE A 53 -5.50 -17.66 6.71
N ALA A 54 -4.68 -18.34 5.91
CA ALA A 54 -5.06 -19.60 5.28
C ALA A 54 -5.41 -20.70 6.31
N ALA A 55 -4.65 -20.79 7.41
CA ALA A 55 -4.93 -21.71 8.50
C ALA A 55 -6.26 -21.40 9.18
N ILE A 56 -6.54 -20.13 9.49
CA ILE A 56 -7.82 -19.69 10.06
C ILE A 56 -8.96 -20.07 9.11
N VAL A 57 -8.88 -19.70 7.84
CA VAL A 57 -9.96 -19.99 6.87
C VAL A 57 -10.23 -21.49 6.78
N LYS A 58 -9.18 -22.31 6.80
CA LYS A 58 -9.32 -23.77 6.79
C LYS A 58 -10.00 -24.29 8.06
N GLU A 59 -9.54 -23.87 9.24
CA GLU A 59 -10.10 -24.30 10.54
C GLU A 59 -11.58 -23.94 10.66
N GLU A 60 -11.94 -22.72 10.28
CA GLU A 60 -13.32 -22.24 10.32
C GLU A 60 -14.22 -23.02 9.35
N ALA A 61 -13.73 -23.32 8.14
CA ALA A 61 -14.47 -24.14 7.18
C ALA A 61 -14.67 -25.57 7.69
N GLU A 62 -13.64 -26.19 8.28
CA GLU A 62 -13.75 -27.53 8.88
C GLU A 62 -14.76 -27.56 10.03
N ARG A 63 -14.74 -26.54 10.91
CA ARG A 63 -15.68 -26.44 12.03
C ARG A 63 -17.14 -26.38 11.57
N GLU A 64 -17.40 -25.63 10.50
CA GLU A 64 -18.75 -25.49 9.93
C GLU A 64 -19.10 -26.57 8.88
N LYS A 65 -18.21 -27.57 8.68
CA LYS A 65 -18.36 -28.63 7.67
C LYS A 65 -18.54 -28.08 6.24
N MET A 66 -17.86 -26.99 5.94
CA MET A 66 -17.81 -26.34 4.63
C MET A 66 -16.48 -26.61 3.93
N THR A 67 -16.43 -26.35 2.63
CA THR A 67 -15.18 -26.28 1.87
C THR A 67 -14.76 -24.82 1.71
N ALA A 68 -13.46 -24.57 1.68
CA ALA A 68 -12.91 -23.25 1.42
C ALA A 68 -12.00 -23.28 0.18
N LYS A 69 -12.11 -22.23 -0.65
CA LYS A 69 -11.19 -21.95 -1.75
C LYS A 69 -10.59 -20.57 -1.50
N THR A 70 -9.28 -20.46 -1.65
CA THR A 70 -8.58 -19.17 -1.69
C THR A 70 -8.09 -18.91 -3.10
N GLU A 71 -8.22 -17.66 -3.56
CA GLU A 71 -7.74 -17.22 -4.86
C GLU A 71 -6.92 -15.95 -4.69
N LEU A 72 -5.73 -15.93 -5.29
CA LEU A 72 -4.87 -14.76 -5.28
C LEU A 72 -5.34 -13.79 -6.38
N ILE A 73 -5.92 -12.66 -5.98
CA ILE A 73 -6.39 -11.62 -6.91
C ILE A 73 -5.21 -10.85 -7.51
N SER A 74 -4.27 -10.45 -6.66
CA SER A 74 -3.05 -9.74 -7.07
C SER A 74 -1.96 -9.89 -6.02
N SER A 75 -0.70 -9.80 -6.44
CA SER A 75 0.45 -9.76 -5.55
C SER A 75 1.49 -8.79 -6.11
N THR A 76 1.97 -7.90 -5.25
CA THR A 76 3.12 -7.04 -5.52
C THR A 76 4.01 -7.10 -4.29
N PRO A 77 5.26 -7.59 -4.41
CA PRO A 77 6.16 -7.66 -3.26
C PRO A 77 6.41 -6.28 -2.65
N ALA A 78 6.62 -6.28 -1.33
CA ALA A 78 7.19 -5.12 -0.66
C ALA A 78 8.57 -4.83 -1.27
N ALA A 79 8.80 -3.58 -1.64
CA ALA A 79 9.99 -3.16 -2.35
C ALA A 79 10.68 -2.01 -1.61
N GLN A 80 11.88 -2.28 -1.10
CA GLN A 80 12.75 -1.27 -0.50
C GLN A 80 14.20 -1.64 -0.80
N ILE A 81 15.01 -0.63 -1.12
CA ILE A 81 16.46 -0.80 -1.26
C ILE A 81 17.10 -0.38 0.07
N PRO A 82 17.88 -1.25 0.74
CA PRO A 82 18.56 -0.90 1.99
C PRO A 82 19.39 0.38 1.88
N GLY A 83 19.23 1.30 2.83
CA GLY A 83 19.94 2.59 2.83
C GLY A 83 19.41 3.63 1.83
N HIS A 84 18.41 3.29 1.01
CA HIS A 84 17.90 4.18 -0.04
C HIS A 84 17.26 5.48 0.47
N ARG A 85 16.82 5.49 1.74
CA ARG A 85 16.42 6.71 2.45
C ARG A 85 17.49 7.81 2.39
N GLU A 86 18.77 7.42 2.37
CA GLU A 86 19.92 8.32 2.33
C GLU A 86 20.46 8.55 0.91
N SER A 87 19.80 8.02 -0.12
CA SER A 87 20.24 8.15 -1.52
C SER A 87 20.18 9.59 -2.03
N THR A 88 21.00 9.88 -3.05
CA THR A 88 21.01 11.17 -3.75
C THR A 88 19.62 11.56 -4.26
N LEU A 89 18.84 10.59 -4.78
CA LEU A 89 17.47 10.84 -5.27
C LEU A 89 16.55 11.34 -4.15
N VAL A 90 16.52 10.63 -3.01
CA VAL A 90 15.64 10.99 -1.89
C VAL A 90 16.06 12.33 -1.29
N LYS A 91 17.35 12.55 -1.04
CA LYS A 91 17.87 13.81 -0.48
C LYS A 91 17.61 15.01 -1.40
N THR A 92 17.73 14.81 -2.71
CA THR A 92 17.44 15.86 -3.69
C THR A 92 15.94 16.15 -3.76
N ALA A 93 15.10 15.12 -3.71
CA ALA A 93 13.66 15.31 -3.64
C ALA A 93 13.25 16.11 -2.40
N GLU A 94 13.83 15.82 -1.24
CA GLU A 94 13.64 16.60 -0.01
C GLU A 94 14.08 18.05 -0.19
N ALA A 95 15.30 18.28 -0.68
CA ALA A 95 15.83 19.62 -0.90
C ALA A 95 14.95 20.44 -1.85
N VAL A 96 14.47 19.84 -2.93
CA VAL A 96 13.54 20.48 -3.89
C VAL A 96 12.20 20.79 -3.24
N HIS A 97 11.66 19.89 -2.41
CA HIS A 97 10.43 20.18 -1.66
C HIS A 97 10.61 21.39 -0.74
N TYR A 98 11.67 21.40 0.07
CA TYR A 98 11.95 22.50 1.00
C TYR A 98 12.21 23.83 0.28
N ALA A 99 13.00 23.83 -0.80
CA ALA A 99 13.26 25.02 -1.61
C ALA A 99 11.98 25.58 -2.23
N MET A 100 11.03 24.71 -2.57
CA MET A 100 9.71 25.07 -3.06
C MET A 100 8.70 25.29 -1.94
N GLY A 101 9.14 25.41 -0.68
CA GLY A 101 8.30 25.71 0.49
C GLY A 101 7.26 24.64 0.82
N PHE A 102 7.51 23.38 0.45
CA PHE A 102 6.73 22.23 0.89
C PHE A 102 7.46 21.51 2.03
N GLN A 103 6.69 20.90 2.94
CA GLN A 103 7.20 20.06 4.02
C GLN A 103 6.80 18.60 3.70
N PRO A 104 7.69 17.80 3.09
CA PRO A 104 7.34 16.46 2.65
C PRO A 104 7.24 15.50 3.84
N SER A 105 6.16 14.71 3.91
CA SER A 105 6.11 13.52 4.74
C SER A 105 6.63 12.33 3.94
N ILE A 106 7.73 11.72 4.41
CA ILE A 106 8.33 10.55 3.75
C ILE A 106 7.81 9.30 4.43
N THR A 107 7.21 8.41 3.64
CA THR A 107 6.71 7.12 4.10
C THR A 107 7.25 6.01 3.22
N VAL A 108 7.31 4.81 3.78
CA VAL A 108 7.76 3.58 3.10
C VAL A 108 6.60 2.62 2.81
N THR A 109 5.36 3.06 3.04
CA THR A 109 4.15 2.23 2.97
C THR A 109 3.39 2.37 1.66
N GLY A 110 3.81 3.29 0.77
CA GLY A 110 3.21 3.46 -0.53
C GLY A 110 3.45 2.25 -1.44
N SER A 111 2.41 1.82 -2.16
CA SER A 111 2.51 0.82 -3.22
C SER A 111 1.99 1.42 -4.52
N ASN A 112 2.85 1.54 -5.53
CA ASN A 112 2.54 2.06 -6.86
C ASN A 112 3.62 1.61 -7.87
N ASN A 113 3.65 2.22 -9.06
CA ASN A 113 4.58 1.86 -10.13
C ASN A 113 6.07 1.97 -9.73
N SER A 114 6.42 2.78 -8.71
CA SER A 114 7.80 2.84 -8.20
C SER A 114 8.29 1.51 -7.65
N ASN A 115 7.39 0.62 -7.17
CA ASN A 115 7.75 -0.70 -6.68
C ASN A 115 8.47 -1.53 -7.75
N VAL A 116 8.06 -1.42 -9.01
CA VAL A 116 8.69 -2.17 -10.12
C VAL A 116 10.16 -1.76 -10.29
N ALA A 117 10.45 -0.46 -10.24
CA ALA A 117 11.82 0.05 -10.32
C ALA A 117 12.64 -0.38 -9.10
N LEU A 118 12.09 -0.24 -7.88
CA LEU A 118 12.76 -0.65 -6.65
C LEU A 118 13.11 -2.15 -6.64
N LEU A 119 12.21 -3.00 -7.14
CA LEU A 119 12.45 -4.45 -7.29
C LEU A 119 13.54 -4.76 -8.33
N ALA A 120 13.68 -3.91 -9.35
CA ALA A 120 14.77 -4.00 -10.32
C ALA A 120 16.10 -3.43 -9.80
N GLY A 121 16.17 -3.02 -8.52
CA GLY A 121 17.36 -2.37 -7.93
C GLY A 121 17.56 -0.92 -8.40
N ILE A 122 16.57 -0.34 -9.06
CA ILE A 122 16.61 1.04 -9.56
C ILE A 122 15.99 1.95 -8.50
N SER A 123 16.77 2.94 -8.07
CA SER A 123 16.32 4.00 -7.15
C SER A 123 15.09 4.72 -7.70
N ALA A 124 13.98 4.70 -6.96
CA ALA A 124 12.73 5.35 -7.36
C ALA A 124 11.95 5.90 -6.17
N ILE A 125 11.19 6.98 -6.40
CA ILE A 125 10.29 7.59 -5.42
C ILE A 125 8.94 7.89 -6.06
N SER A 126 7.92 8.10 -5.23
CA SER A 126 6.63 8.64 -5.66
C SER A 126 6.36 9.96 -4.94
N THR A 127 5.95 10.99 -5.68
CA THR A 127 5.65 12.32 -5.13
C THR A 127 4.56 13.00 -5.96
N GLY A 128 3.62 13.65 -5.28
CA GLY A 128 2.56 14.45 -5.90
C GLY A 128 2.94 15.92 -6.06
N THR A 129 2.03 16.70 -6.66
CA THR A 129 2.18 18.16 -6.86
C THR A 129 1.64 18.95 -5.67
N ALA A 130 0.57 18.52 -5.02
CA ALA A 130 -0.07 19.22 -3.90
C ALA A 130 -0.30 18.28 -2.70
N PRO A 131 -0.54 18.82 -1.50
CA PRO A 131 -1.11 18.05 -0.40
C PRO A 131 -2.47 17.47 -0.83
N CYS A 132 -2.61 16.17 -0.64
CA CYS A 132 -3.84 15.43 -0.89
C CYS A 132 -4.12 14.55 0.31
N GLY A 133 -5.39 14.18 0.51
CA GLY A 133 -5.81 13.40 1.65
C GLY A 133 -6.97 12.48 1.31
N ASP A 134 -7.15 11.50 2.20
CA ASP A 134 -8.30 10.59 2.19
C ASP A 134 -8.47 9.79 0.90
N SER A 135 -7.34 9.30 0.36
CA SER A 135 -7.31 8.50 -0.85
C SER A 135 -8.26 7.31 -0.76
N HIS A 136 -8.99 7.04 -1.85
CA HIS A 136 -10.00 5.98 -1.94
C HIS A 136 -11.26 6.21 -1.08
N ALA A 137 -11.58 7.46 -0.72
CA ALA A 137 -12.83 7.83 -0.08
C ALA A 137 -13.60 8.87 -0.91
N LEU A 138 -14.91 9.01 -0.65
CA LEU A 138 -15.73 10.08 -1.27
C LEU A 138 -15.26 11.49 -0.87
N THR A 139 -14.54 11.57 0.23
CA THR A 139 -13.92 12.77 0.80
C THR A 139 -12.48 12.98 0.33
N GLU A 140 -11.99 12.18 -0.62
CA GLU A 140 -10.69 12.37 -1.26
C GLU A 140 -10.56 13.78 -1.83
N PHE A 141 -9.44 14.44 -1.55
CA PHE A 141 -9.19 15.81 -1.98
C PHE A 141 -7.72 16.08 -2.25
N CYS A 142 -7.47 17.14 -3.01
CA CYS A 142 -6.18 17.80 -3.12
C CYS A 142 -6.37 19.30 -2.98
N GLU A 143 -5.44 19.98 -2.32
CA GLU A 143 -5.45 21.44 -2.23
C GLU A 143 -5.19 22.06 -3.62
N ILE A 144 -6.03 23.01 -4.04
CA ILE A 144 -5.94 23.62 -5.38
C ILE A 144 -4.79 24.63 -5.46
N GLU A 145 -4.71 25.57 -4.52
CA GLU A 145 -3.74 26.67 -4.54
C GLU A 145 -2.27 26.18 -4.66
N PRO A 146 -1.82 25.13 -3.95
CA PRO A 146 -0.45 24.65 -4.06
C PRO A 146 -0.11 23.97 -5.39
N ILE A 147 -1.08 23.55 -6.21
CA ILE A 147 -0.83 22.75 -7.43
C ILE A 147 0.13 23.45 -8.38
N TYR A 148 -0.05 24.76 -8.62
CA TYR A 148 0.82 25.49 -9.55
C TYR A 148 2.28 25.52 -9.09
N LYS A 149 2.51 25.72 -7.79
CA LYS A 149 3.84 25.64 -7.19
C LYS A 149 4.36 24.21 -7.22
N GLY A 150 3.47 23.25 -7.02
CA GLY A 150 3.69 21.81 -7.13
C GLY A 150 4.20 21.34 -8.48
N ILE A 151 3.60 21.84 -9.56
CA ILE A 151 4.04 21.54 -10.93
C ILE A 151 5.48 22.03 -11.14
N LYS A 152 5.79 23.27 -10.72
CA LYS A 152 7.16 23.80 -10.76
C LYS A 152 8.13 22.95 -9.95
N LYS A 153 7.70 22.44 -8.78
CA LYS A 153 8.50 21.53 -7.94
C LYS A 153 8.81 20.22 -8.68
N ILE A 154 7.83 19.61 -9.34
CA ILE A 154 8.06 18.38 -10.11
C ILE A 154 8.99 18.61 -11.30
N ILE A 155 8.86 19.74 -12.01
CA ILE A 155 9.79 20.11 -13.10
C ILE A 155 11.21 20.28 -12.56
N LEU A 156 11.38 21.04 -11.46
CA LEU A 156 12.68 21.24 -10.83
C LEU A 156 13.30 19.91 -10.37
N LEU A 157 12.50 19.02 -9.77
CA LEU A 157 12.94 17.69 -9.38
C LEU A 157 13.39 16.86 -10.59
N GLY A 158 12.64 16.90 -11.69
CA GLY A 158 13.01 16.21 -12.93
C GLY A 158 14.34 16.71 -13.51
N VAL A 159 14.56 18.03 -13.52
CA VAL A 159 15.83 18.63 -13.97
C VAL A 159 16.98 18.24 -13.04
N ALA A 160 16.77 18.29 -11.72
CA ALA A 160 17.80 17.91 -10.75
C ALA A 160 18.15 16.41 -10.84
N ALA A 161 17.15 15.55 -11.04
CA ALA A 161 17.35 14.11 -11.23
C ALA A 161 18.10 13.77 -12.52
N ALA A 162 17.95 14.56 -13.58
CA ALA A 162 18.67 14.36 -14.84
C ALA A 162 20.17 14.67 -14.75
N GLN A 163 20.64 15.28 -13.65
CA GLN A 163 22.05 15.60 -13.41
C GLN A 163 22.76 14.59 -12.49
N MET A 164 22.05 13.54 -12.05
CA MET A 164 22.56 12.51 -11.13
C MET A 164 23.25 11.36 -11.83
#